data_AF-A0A1I7U470-F1
#
_entry.id   AF-A0A1I7U470-F1
#
_cell.length_a   1.000
_cell.length_b   1.000
_cell.length_c   1.000
_cell.angle_alpha   90.00
_cell.angle_beta   90.00
_cell.angle_gamma   90.00
#
_symmetry.space_group_name_H-M   'P 1'
#
loop_
_entity.id
_entity.type
_entity.pdbx_description
1 polymer ?
#
loop_
_entity_poly.entity_id
_entity_poly.type
_entity_poly.pdbx_seq_one_letter_code
_entity_poly.pdbx_strand_id
1 'polypeptide(L)'
;MKFHQFISLIILIFNSKIGDGSLAETKLFTDLLKGYNPLERPVQNSSEPLEVKIKLFLQQILDVDEKNQIVSVNAWLSYTWFDHKLQWEPKKYGGIQDIRFPGSSDHIWKPDVLLYNSAAEDFDSTFKSNLLTYHTGTVVWIPPGVLKFVCQLDVTWFPFDDQVCEMKFGSWTFHGKAIDLQIDDDSNGRVFFSCCMLVVSASVVFTIVVLNLHFRSADSHEMNPVVRRVLLEFLPWLLFMSRPGYKFVKANVIDNTDKMPKKPKNPCNLPSNHAGYEAQILLLHSVHTELRKVVAFYNKEEHDERIQTDWRFAAMVVDRACLLLFTVFIVISILAIMMSAPHIIA
;
A
#
# COMPACT_ATOMS: atom_id res chain seq x y z
N MET A 1 -38.11 -15.60 58.71
CA MET A 1 -36.96 -15.85 57.80
C MET A 1 -36.18 -17.05 58.32
N LYS A 2 -35.99 -18.08 57.48
CA LYS A 2 -35.41 -19.36 57.90
C LYS A 2 -33.90 -19.19 58.11
N PHE A 3 -33.35 -19.78 59.18
CA PHE A 3 -31.93 -19.80 59.55
C PHE A 3 -30.98 -20.08 58.37
N HIS A 4 -31.45 -20.87 57.41
CA HIS A 4 -30.74 -21.16 56.15
C HIS A 4 -30.43 -19.93 55.29
N GLN A 5 -31.33 -18.93 55.24
CA GLN A 5 -31.10 -17.69 54.49
C GLN A 5 -30.03 -16.81 55.15
N PHE A 6 -29.89 -16.88 56.47
CA PHE A 6 -28.87 -16.15 57.22
C PHE A 6 -27.48 -16.73 56.98
N ILE A 7 -27.37 -18.07 56.94
CA ILE A 7 -26.12 -18.77 56.61
C ILE A 7 -25.71 -18.48 55.16
N SER A 8 -26.63 -18.51 54.19
CA SER A 8 -26.31 -18.14 52.80
C SER A 8 -25.82 -16.69 52.67
N LEU A 9 -26.37 -15.75 53.45
CA LEU A 9 -25.92 -14.36 53.44
C LEU A 9 -24.49 -14.22 54.02
N ILE A 10 -24.19 -14.93 55.10
CA ILE A 10 -22.85 -14.94 55.72
C ILE A 10 -21.82 -15.59 54.77
N ILE A 11 -22.19 -16.67 54.06
CA ILE A 11 -21.33 -17.29 53.06
C ILE A 11 -21.08 -16.33 51.87
N LEU A 12 -22.08 -15.54 51.46
CA LEU A 12 -21.92 -14.51 50.41
C LEU A 12 -21.01 -13.36 50.85
N ILE A 13 -21.08 -12.93 52.11
CA ILE A 13 -20.22 -11.89 52.69
C ILE A 13 -18.79 -12.41 52.90
N PHE A 14 -18.60 -13.68 53.25
CA PHE A 14 -17.27 -14.30 53.34
C PHE A 14 -16.65 -14.59 51.97
N ASN A 15 -17.45 -14.74 50.91
CA ASN A 15 -16.95 -14.95 49.54
C ASN A 15 -16.83 -13.66 48.72
N SER A 16 -17.20 -12.50 49.26
CA SER A 16 -16.81 -11.24 48.63
C SER A 16 -15.30 -11.09 48.79
N LYS A 17 -14.56 -11.45 47.74
CA LYS A 17 -13.20 -10.93 47.56
C LYS A 17 -13.30 -9.42 47.62
N ILE A 18 -12.81 -8.83 48.70
CA ILE A 18 -12.54 -7.40 48.76
C ILE A 18 -11.52 -7.16 47.65
N GLY A 19 -11.97 -6.52 46.57
CA GLY A 19 -11.09 -6.13 45.49
C GLY A 19 -10.22 -4.99 45.97
N ASP A 20 -9.07 -5.31 46.57
CA ASP A 20 -7.99 -4.35 46.68
C ASP A 20 -7.57 -4.00 45.24
N GLY A 21 -7.61 -2.71 44.91
CA GLY A 21 -7.02 -2.22 43.66
C GLY A 21 -5.55 -2.63 43.55
N SER A 22 -4.95 -2.49 42.37
CA SER A 22 -3.55 -2.86 42.18
C SER A 22 -2.64 -2.08 43.15
N LEU A 23 -2.16 -2.77 44.19
CA LEU A 23 -1.24 -2.21 45.18
C LEU A 23 0.06 -1.74 44.50
N ALA A 24 0.47 -2.45 43.45
CA ALA A 24 1.65 -2.12 42.64
C ALA A 24 1.48 -0.80 41.88
N GLU A 25 0.33 -0.55 41.25
CA GLU A 25 0.03 0.71 40.55
C GLU A 25 -0.04 1.88 41.52
N THR A 26 -0.71 1.70 42.66
CA THR A 26 -0.83 2.75 43.69
C THR A 26 0.55 3.14 44.23
N LYS A 27 1.39 2.13 44.47
CA LYS A 27 2.77 2.35 44.89
C LYS A 27 3.59 3.05 43.81
N LEU A 28 3.50 2.61 42.55
CA LEU A 28 4.19 3.24 41.43
C LEU A 28 3.78 4.71 41.28
N PHE A 29 2.47 4.99 41.30
CA PHE A 29 1.93 6.34 41.21
C PHE A 29 2.50 7.26 42.30
N THR A 30 2.52 6.78 43.54
CA THR A 30 3.05 7.53 44.68
C THR A 30 4.56 7.73 44.59
N ASP A 31 5.30 6.71 44.15
CA ASP A 31 6.76 6.78 43.97
C ASP A 31 7.15 7.78 42.88
N LEU A 32 6.43 7.80 41.74
CA LEU A 32 6.69 8.70 40.62
C LEU A 32 6.42 10.17 40.95
N LEU A 33 5.36 10.45 41.71
CA LEU A 33 5.01 11.82 42.09
C LEU A 33 5.82 12.35 43.28
N LYS A 34 6.64 11.51 43.92
CA LYS A 34 7.42 11.91 45.09
C LYS A 34 8.51 12.91 44.70
N GLY A 35 8.25 14.19 44.96
CA GLY A 35 9.19 15.28 44.63
C GLY A 35 9.14 15.73 43.18
N TYR A 36 8.10 15.32 42.43
CA TYR A 36 7.85 15.83 41.09
C TYR A 36 7.23 17.24 41.17
N ASN A 37 7.75 18.18 40.38
CA ASN A 37 7.21 19.53 40.28
C ASN A 37 6.55 19.73 38.90
N PRO A 38 5.22 19.85 38.81
CA PRO A 38 4.50 19.98 37.55
C PRO A 38 4.71 21.34 36.85
N LEU A 39 5.28 22.33 37.53
CA LEU A 39 5.61 23.62 36.94
C LEU A 39 6.98 23.62 36.24
N GLU A 40 7.80 22.60 36.50
CA GLU A 40 9.13 22.48 35.93
C GLU A 40 9.07 21.67 34.63
N ARG A 41 9.57 22.23 33.54
CA ARG A 41 9.67 21.55 32.25
C ARG A 41 10.63 20.35 32.37
N PRO A 42 10.25 19.15 31.92
CA PRO A 42 11.02 17.92 32.16
C PRO A 42 12.21 17.77 31.21
N VAL A 43 13.26 18.58 31.42
CA VAL A 43 14.54 18.47 30.69
C VAL A 43 15.70 18.23 31.65
N GLN A 44 16.67 17.42 31.22
CA GLN A 44 17.89 17.18 32.00
C GLN A 44 18.77 18.44 32.07
N ASN A 45 18.81 19.19 30.97
CA ASN A 45 19.55 20.44 30.86
C ASN A 45 18.58 21.58 30.54
N SER A 46 18.61 22.64 31.34
CA SER A 46 17.74 23.81 31.15
C SER A 46 17.99 24.54 29.82
N SER A 47 19.18 24.38 29.24
CA SER A 47 19.58 25.00 27.97
C SER A 47 18.98 24.30 26.75
N GLU A 48 18.51 23.06 26.90
CA GLU A 48 17.93 22.27 25.80
C GLU A 48 16.43 22.51 25.69
N PRO A 49 15.89 22.60 24.46
CA PRO A 49 14.44 22.64 24.26
C PRO A 49 13.84 21.28 24.59
N LEU A 50 12.62 21.29 25.11
CA LEU A 50 11.79 20.09 25.17
C LEU A 50 11.11 19.90 23.82
N GLU A 51 11.38 18.79 23.16
CA GLU A 51 10.67 18.40 21.94
C GLU A 51 9.27 17.89 22.31
N VAL A 52 8.25 18.55 21.76
CA VAL A 52 6.85 18.15 21.90
C VAL A 52 6.31 17.88 20.51
N LYS A 53 5.94 16.63 20.25
CA LYS A 53 5.34 16.21 18.99
C LYS A 53 3.83 16.45 19.02
N ILE A 54 3.31 17.17 18.04
CA ILE A 54 1.90 17.50 17.90
C ILE A 54 1.30 16.82 16.66
N LYS A 55 0.14 16.20 16.82
CA LYS A 55 -0.67 15.67 15.72
C LYS A 55 -2.11 16.17 15.84
N LEU A 56 -2.71 16.55 14.72
CA LEU A 56 -4.12 16.91 14.65
C LEU A 56 -4.89 15.79 13.95
N PHE A 57 -5.89 15.23 14.64
CA PHE A 57 -6.84 14.29 14.06
C PHE A 57 -8.17 15.01 13.83
N LEU A 58 -8.40 15.47 12.59
CA LEU A 58 -9.68 16.06 12.19
C LEU A 58 -10.75 14.96 12.10
N GLN A 59 -11.81 15.07 12.91
CA GLN A 59 -12.95 14.13 12.85
C GLN A 59 -14.00 14.59 11.85
N GLN A 60 -14.39 15.86 11.94
CA GLN A 60 -15.35 16.49 11.04
C GLN A 60 -15.28 18.02 11.11
N ILE A 61 -15.65 18.67 10.02
CA ILE A 61 -16.00 20.09 10.01
C ILE A 61 -17.45 20.17 10.50
N LEU A 62 -17.68 20.88 11.60
CA LEU A 62 -19.02 21.02 12.18
C LEU A 62 -19.81 22.10 11.47
N ASP A 63 -19.17 23.25 11.25
CA ASP A 63 -19.82 24.43 10.71
C ASP A 63 -18.79 25.41 10.11
N VAL A 64 -19.22 26.13 9.08
CA VAL A 64 -18.47 27.21 8.44
C VAL A 64 -19.41 28.40 8.37
N ASP A 65 -19.14 29.41 9.20
CA ASP A 65 -19.93 30.64 9.23
C ASP A 65 -19.25 31.70 8.36
N GLU A 66 -19.73 31.85 7.12
CA GLU A 66 -19.13 32.77 6.15
C GLU A 66 -19.34 34.24 6.54
N LYS A 67 -20.43 34.53 7.27
CA LYS A 67 -20.77 35.89 7.69
C LYS A 67 -19.86 36.36 8.82
N ASN A 68 -19.61 35.49 9.79
CA ASN A 68 -18.76 35.80 10.95
C ASN A 68 -17.29 35.40 10.75
N GLN A 69 -16.95 34.74 9.63
CA GLN A 69 -15.60 34.29 9.30
C GLN A 69 -15.02 33.31 10.34
N ILE A 70 -15.89 32.41 10.83
CA ILE A 70 -15.54 31.43 11.88
C ILE A 70 -15.76 30.02 11.35
N VAL A 71 -14.77 29.16 11.55
CA VAL A 71 -14.87 27.74 11.25
C VAL A 71 -14.84 26.95 12.56
N SER A 72 -15.78 26.02 12.70
CA SER A 72 -15.87 25.11 13.84
C SER A 72 -15.56 23.69 13.41
N VAL A 73 -14.59 23.04 14.05
CA VAL A 73 -14.18 21.66 13.75
C VAL A 73 -14.18 20.80 15.00
N ASN A 74 -14.57 19.54 14.87
CA ASN A 74 -14.34 18.52 15.89
C ASN A 74 -13.01 17.84 15.59
N ALA A 75 -12.03 17.99 16.48
CA ALA A 75 -10.69 17.46 16.27
C ALA A 75 -10.08 16.97 17.59
N TRP A 76 -9.17 16.02 17.49
CA TRP A 76 -8.35 15.58 18.64
C TRP A 76 -6.93 16.06 18.43
N LEU A 77 -6.38 16.71 19.43
CA LEU A 77 -4.97 17.07 19.47
C LEU A 77 -4.25 15.93 20.17
N SER A 78 -3.13 15.47 19.63
CA SER A 78 -2.27 14.48 20.26
C SER A 78 -0.92 15.12 20.52
N TYR A 79 -0.53 15.13 21.79
CA TYR A 79 0.76 15.60 22.25
C TYR A 79 1.57 14.41 22.73
N THR A 80 2.81 14.32 22.25
CA THR A 80 3.76 13.30 22.69
C THR A 80 5.06 13.99 23.08
N TRP A 81 5.50 13.78 24.31
CA TRP A 81 6.79 14.30 24.80
C TRP A 81 7.48 13.27 25.68
N PHE A 82 8.74 13.52 25.98
CA PHE A 82 9.54 12.68 26.86
C PHE A 82 9.77 13.37 28.20
N ASP A 83 9.51 12.65 29.28
CA ASP A 83 9.79 13.09 30.65
C ASP A 83 10.75 12.09 31.33
N HIS A 84 11.98 12.56 31.58
CA HIS A 84 13.02 11.75 32.19
C HIS A 84 12.74 11.41 33.66
N LYS A 85 11.87 12.15 34.36
CA LYS A 85 11.51 11.91 35.77
C LYS A 85 10.43 10.84 35.90
N LEU A 86 9.68 10.56 34.83
CA LEU A 86 8.60 9.58 34.80
C LEU A 86 9.01 8.22 34.23
N GLN A 87 10.25 7.79 34.48
CA GLN A 87 10.78 6.50 34.05
C GLN A 87 10.75 5.48 35.20
N TRP A 88 10.41 4.24 34.89
CA TRP A 88 10.48 3.14 35.86
C TRP A 88 10.84 1.81 35.19
N GLU A 89 11.30 0.87 36.00
CA GLU A 89 11.52 -0.50 35.57
C GLU A 89 10.27 -1.34 35.81
N PRO A 90 9.62 -1.91 34.76
CA PRO A 90 8.42 -2.73 34.93
C PRO A 90 8.62 -3.90 35.91
N LYS A 91 9.81 -4.50 35.94
CA LYS A 91 10.14 -5.63 36.83
C LYS A 91 9.95 -5.32 38.31
N LYS A 92 10.16 -4.08 38.74
CA LYS A 92 10.03 -3.66 40.15
C LYS A 92 8.58 -3.44 40.58
N TYR A 93 7.69 -3.17 39.63
CA TYR A 93 6.29 -2.79 39.87
C TYR A 93 5.31 -3.80 39.27
N GLY A 94 5.64 -5.10 39.29
CA GLY A 94 4.71 -6.15 38.85
C GLY A 94 4.49 -6.23 37.34
N GLY A 95 5.41 -5.70 36.54
CA GLY A 95 5.36 -5.75 35.07
C GLY A 95 4.57 -4.62 34.42
N ILE A 96 4.19 -3.58 35.18
CA ILE A 96 3.43 -2.43 34.65
C ILE A 96 4.26 -1.68 33.60
N GLN A 97 3.71 -1.57 32.39
CA GLN A 97 4.34 -0.88 31.26
C GLN A 97 3.83 0.55 31.08
N ASP A 98 2.61 0.84 31.52
CA ASP A 98 1.97 2.14 31.36
C ASP A 98 1.13 2.50 32.59
N ILE A 99 0.96 3.79 32.83
CA ILE A 99 0.13 4.34 33.90
C ILE A 99 -0.61 5.59 33.42
N ARG A 100 -1.77 5.88 34.00
CA ARG A 100 -2.61 7.02 33.64
C ARG A 100 -2.61 8.07 34.73
N PHE A 101 -2.35 9.32 34.36
CA PHE A 101 -2.51 10.48 35.25
C PHE A 101 -3.80 11.24 34.89
N PRO A 102 -4.63 11.61 35.86
CA PRO A 102 -5.83 12.39 35.57
C PRO A 102 -5.46 13.78 35.03
N GLY A 103 -6.03 14.18 33.90
CA GLY A 103 -5.74 15.48 33.27
C GLY A 103 -6.37 16.69 33.97
N SER A 104 -7.33 16.44 34.87
CA SER A 104 -8.02 17.46 35.67
C SER A 104 -7.20 17.97 36.85
N SER A 105 -6.30 17.14 37.37
CA SER A 105 -5.38 17.45 38.46
C SER A 105 -3.98 17.58 37.86
N ASP A 106 -3.41 18.78 37.87
CA ASP A 106 -2.09 19.10 37.29
C ASP A 106 -0.93 18.42 38.06
N HIS A 107 -0.98 17.09 38.20
CA HIS A 107 -0.01 16.29 38.94
C HIS A 107 1.31 16.16 38.18
N ILE A 108 1.24 16.18 36.84
CA ILE A 108 2.41 16.11 35.98
C ILE A 108 2.45 17.31 35.04
N TRP A 109 3.65 17.66 34.56
CA TRP A 109 3.84 18.75 33.62
C TRP A 109 3.12 18.44 32.31
N LYS A 110 2.47 19.45 31.71
CA LYS A 110 1.84 19.37 30.39
C LYS A 110 2.13 20.64 29.59
N PRO A 111 2.26 20.54 28.26
CA PRO A 111 2.50 21.70 27.42
C PRO A 111 1.26 22.61 27.37
N ASP A 112 1.48 23.91 27.34
CA ASP A 112 0.47 24.96 27.26
C ASP A 112 0.23 25.41 25.81
N VAL A 113 0.03 24.43 24.91
CA VAL A 113 -0.22 24.71 23.50
C VAL A 113 -1.66 25.12 23.29
N LEU A 114 -1.86 26.32 22.79
CA LEU A 114 -3.17 26.93 22.54
C LEU A 114 -3.30 27.37 21.09
N LEU A 115 -4.55 27.56 20.65
CA LEU A 115 -4.89 28.06 19.32
C LEU A 115 -4.94 29.60 19.34
N TYR A 116 -3.98 30.25 18.69
CA TYR A 116 -3.86 31.72 18.72
C TYR A 116 -4.98 32.44 17.98
N ASN A 117 -5.48 31.86 16.89
CA ASN A 117 -6.63 32.41 16.16
C ASN A 117 -7.96 31.80 16.60
N SER A 118 -8.09 31.43 17.88
CA SER A 118 -9.35 30.92 18.45
C SER A 118 -10.45 31.98 18.43
N ALA A 119 -11.66 31.56 18.11
CA ALA A 119 -12.89 32.36 18.17
C ALA A 119 -13.83 31.88 19.29
N ALA A 120 -13.40 30.92 20.12
CA ALA A 120 -14.17 30.43 21.26
C ALA A 120 -14.08 31.41 22.46
N GLU A 121 -15.13 31.45 23.28
CA GLU A 121 -15.14 32.22 24.54
C GLU A 121 -14.12 31.66 25.54
N ASP A 122 -14.01 30.33 25.60
CA ASP A 122 -12.98 29.62 26.36
C ASP A 122 -11.78 29.30 25.45
N PHE A 123 -10.59 29.78 25.83
CA PHE A 123 -9.35 29.52 25.09
C PHE A 123 -8.90 28.04 25.15
N ASP A 124 -9.28 27.31 26.20
CA ASP A 124 -9.11 25.85 26.32
C ASP A 124 -10.46 25.16 26.11
N SER A 125 -10.83 24.96 24.84
CA SER A 125 -12.08 24.28 24.45
C SER A 125 -11.96 22.75 24.47
N THR A 126 -10.88 22.21 25.03
CA THR A 126 -10.57 20.78 25.00
C THR A 126 -10.99 20.05 26.28
N PHE A 127 -11.40 18.80 26.16
CA PHE A 127 -11.69 17.96 27.31
C PHE A 127 -10.38 17.47 27.95
N LYS A 128 -10.26 17.66 29.27
CA LYS A 128 -9.09 17.27 30.07
C LYS A 128 -9.01 15.75 30.25
N SER A 129 -8.68 15.04 29.17
CA SER A 129 -8.48 13.60 29.16
C SER A 129 -7.27 13.19 30.01
N ASN A 130 -7.22 11.91 30.39
CA ASN A 130 -6.10 11.37 31.15
C ASN A 130 -4.84 11.28 30.28
N LEU A 131 -3.70 11.55 30.90
CA LEU A 131 -2.38 11.44 30.28
C LEU A 131 -1.88 10.00 30.42
N LEU A 132 -1.49 9.38 29.32
CA LEU A 132 -0.92 8.05 29.30
C LEU A 132 0.60 8.16 29.35
N THR A 133 1.23 7.57 30.36
CA THR A 133 2.69 7.56 30.49
C THR A 133 3.19 6.14 30.38
N TYR A 134 4.22 5.93 29.54
CA TYR A 134 4.90 4.64 29.40
C TYR A 134 6.13 4.57 30.31
N HIS A 135 6.55 3.35 30.64
CA HIS A 135 7.70 3.07 31.50
C HIS A 135 9.02 3.67 30.97
N THR A 136 9.08 3.93 29.66
CA THR A 136 10.20 4.58 28.99
C THR A 136 10.30 6.07 29.31
N GLY A 137 9.30 6.69 29.94
CA GLY A 137 9.19 8.13 30.16
C GLY A 137 8.49 8.88 29.03
N THR A 138 7.98 8.17 28.01
CA THR A 138 7.15 8.81 26.97
C THR A 138 5.76 9.08 27.50
N VAL A 139 5.30 10.33 27.39
CA VAL A 139 3.95 10.75 27.79
C VAL A 139 3.16 11.09 26.53
N VAL A 140 1.94 10.56 26.46
CA VAL A 140 0.97 10.79 25.39
C VAL A 140 -0.29 11.38 25.99
N TRP A 141 -0.73 12.52 25.46
CA TRP A 141 -1.94 13.20 25.88
C TRP A 141 -2.80 13.55 24.68
N ILE A 142 -4.04 13.06 24.67
CA ILE A 142 -4.98 13.23 23.56
C ILE A 142 -6.28 13.85 24.06
N PRO A 143 -6.36 15.18 24.21
CA PRO A 143 -7.60 15.85 24.57
C PRO A 143 -8.51 16.03 23.33
N PRO A 144 -9.74 15.48 23.34
CA PRO A 144 -10.72 15.75 22.29
C PRO A 144 -11.35 17.13 22.51
N GLY A 145 -11.64 17.88 21.45
CA GLY A 145 -12.24 19.20 21.58
C GLY A 145 -12.93 19.70 20.32
N VAL A 146 -13.81 20.68 20.53
CA VAL A 146 -14.38 21.47 19.43
C VAL A 146 -13.55 22.74 19.30
N LEU A 147 -12.81 22.86 18.21
CA LEU A 147 -11.96 24.01 17.93
C LEU A 147 -12.72 25.00 17.06
N LYS A 148 -12.88 26.23 17.53
CA LYS A 148 -13.46 27.33 16.77
C LYS A 148 -12.37 28.33 16.48
N PHE A 149 -12.18 28.69 15.22
CA PHE A 149 -11.11 29.60 14.83
C PHE A 149 -11.53 30.54 13.72
N VAL A 150 -10.86 31.69 13.71
CA VAL A 150 -11.06 32.73 12.69
C VAL A 150 -10.34 32.30 11.41
N CYS A 151 -11.07 32.30 10.30
CA CYS A 151 -10.57 32.05 8.96
C CYS A 151 -11.13 33.11 8.00
N GLN A 152 -10.24 33.78 7.26
CA GLN A 152 -10.65 34.75 6.24
C GLN A 152 -11.14 34.00 4.99
N LEU A 153 -12.42 34.16 4.67
CA LEU A 153 -13.07 33.49 3.54
C LEU A 153 -13.18 34.44 2.35
N ASP A 154 -12.87 33.95 1.16
CA ASP A 154 -12.99 34.70 -0.10
C ASP A 154 -14.22 34.25 -0.89
N VAL A 155 -15.26 35.08 -0.90
CA VAL A 155 -16.56 34.76 -1.54
C VAL A 155 -16.65 35.20 -3.01
N THR A 156 -15.53 35.50 -3.66
CA THR A 156 -15.51 36.01 -5.04
C THR A 156 -16.20 35.06 -6.05
N TRP A 157 -16.13 33.74 -5.82
CA TRP A 157 -16.61 32.70 -6.74
C TRP A 157 -17.77 31.86 -6.18
N PHE A 158 -18.52 32.40 -5.21
CA PHE A 158 -19.64 31.70 -4.58
C PHE A 158 -20.67 31.19 -5.63
N PRO A 159 -21.13 29.92 -5.56
CA PRO A 159 -20.87 28.88 -4.55
C PRO A 159 -19.79 27.84 -4.95
N PHE A 160 -18.93 28.15 -5.91
CA PHE A 160 -17.89 27.25 -6.44
C PHE A 160 -16.48 27.68 -6.03
N ASP A 161 -16.38 28.25 -4.84
CA ASP A 161 -15.18 28.79 -4.22
C ASP A 161 -14.42 27.73 -3.40
N ASP A 162 -13.10 27.84 -3.40
CA ASP A 162 -12.21 27.05 -2.56
C ASP A 162 -11.75 27.92 -1.37
N GLN A 163 -11.82 27.36 -0.16
CA GLN A 163 -11.47 28.08 1.07
C GLN A 163 -10.25 27.45 1.74
N VAL A 164 -9.24 28.27 2.04
CA VAL A 164 -8.00 27.84 2.70
C VAL A 164 -7.93 28.45 4.09
N CYS A 165 -8.10 27.61 5.10
CA CYS A 165 -8.15 28.02 6.50
C CYS A 165 -6.96 27.47 7.29
N GLU A 166 -6.25 28.36 8.00
CA GLU A 166 -5.06 28.02 8.78
C GLU A 166 -5.37 28.03 10.29
N MET A 167 -4.95 26.97 10.99
CA MET A 167 -4.97 26.91 12.46
C MET A 167 -3.57 27.19 13.00
N LYS A 168 -3.44 28.16 13.91
CA LYS A 168 -2.14 28.58 14.48
C LYS A 168 -1.99 28.11 15.91
N PHE A 169 -1.34 26.96 16.09
CA PHE A 169 -1.02 26.43 17.41
C PHE A 169 0.35 26.94 17.90
N GLY A 170 0.44 27.26 19.19
CA GLY A 170 1.70 27.65 19.81
C GLY A 170 1.63 27.58 21.33
N SER A 171 2.80 27.46 21.98
CA SER A 171 2.89 27.59 23.44
C SER A 171 2.56 29.03 23.86
N TRP A 172 1.85 29.18 24.98
CA TRP A 172 1.50 30.51 25.48
C TRP A 172 2.64 31.17 26.27
N THR A 173 3.32 30.41 27.12
CA THR A 173 4.32 30.92 28.06
C THR A 173 5.76 30.65 27.63
N PHE A 174 6.01 29.60 26.83
CA PHE A 174 7.37 29.23 26.42
C PHE A 174 7.71 29.76 25.02
N HIS A 175 8.98 30.13 24.85
CA HIS A 175 9.55 30.52 23.56
C HIS A 175 10.16 29.30 22.84
N GLY A 176 10.45 29.43 21.55
CA GLY A 176 10.93 28.33 20.70
C GLY A 176 12.29 27.69 21.05
N LYS A 177 13.04 28.23 22.03
CA LYS A 177 14.25 27.56 22.57
C LYS A 177 13.97 26.75 23.84
N ALA A 178 12.79 26.91 24.43
CA ALA A 178 12.36 26.16 25.60
C ALA A 178 11.47 24.99 25.20
N ILE A 179 10.54 25.20 24.26
CA ILE A 179 9.71 24.15 23.68
C ILE A 179 9.88 24.19 22.17
N ASP A 180 10.26 23.05 21.61
CA ASP A 180 10.31 22.83 20.17
C ASP A 180 9.09 21.99 19.75
N LEU A 181 8.19 22.59 18.98
CA LEU A 181 6.97 21.94 18.51
C LEU A 181 7.24 21.26 17.17
N GLN A 182 7.29 19.93 17.19
CA GLN A 182 7.51 19.12 16.00
C GLN A 182 6.20 18.50 15.53
N ILE A 183 5.96 18.42 14.23
CA ILE A 183 4.76 17.74 13.70
C ILE A 183 5.02 16.23 13.80
N ASP A 184 4.11 15.49 14.44
CA ASP A 184 4.19 14.03 14.51
C ASP A 184 3.79 13.44 13.16
N ASP A 185 4.81 13.26 12.33
CA ASP A 185 4.66 12.88 10.96
C ASP A 185 4.69 11.35 10.84
N ASP A 186 3.53 10.77 10.56
CA ASP A 186 3.38 9.32 10.37
C ASP A 186 4.02 8.91 9.04
N SER A 187 5.34 8.75 9.07
CA SER A 187 6.15 8.37 7.92
C SER A 187 5.64 7.10 7.26
N ASN A 188 5.04 6.20 8.04
CA ASN A 188 4.55 4.90 7.60
C ASN A 188 3.34 5.05 6.67
N GLY A 189 2.42 5.96 6.98
CA GLY A 189 1.26 6.23 6.14
C GLY A 189 1.66 6.78 4.77
N ARG A 190 2.57 7.74 4.72
CA ARG A 190 3.04 8.30 3.43
C ARG A 190 3.83 7.30 2.60
N VAL A 191 4.67 6.49 3.23
CA VAL A 191 5.42 5.44 2.54
C VAL A 191 4.45 4.41 1.94
N PHE A 192 3.37 4.05 2.64
CA PHE A 192 2.34 3.17 2.11
C PHE A 192 1.67 3.76 0.87
N PHE A 193 1.11 4.98 0.97
CA PHE A 193 0.42 5.60 -0.17
C PHE A 193 1.35 5.81 -1.37
N SER A 194 2.60 6.23 -1.14
CA SER A 194 3.59 6.38 -2.20
C SER A 194 3.93 5.04 -2.87
N CYS A 195 4.09 3.98 -2.08
CA CYS A 195 4.36 2.64 -2.60
C CYS A 195 3.19 2.13 -3.45
N CYS A 196 1.95 2.27 -2.96
CA CYS A 196 0.75 1.90 -3.71
C CYS A 196 0.62 2.67 -5.03
N MET A 197 0.84 3.99 -5.03
CA MET A 197 0.77 4.80 -6.24
C MET A 197 1.81 4.39 -7.28
N LEU A 198 3.04 4.09 -6.86
CA LEU A 198 4.10 3.59 -7.75
C LEU A 198 3.73 2.22 -8.35
N VAL A 199 3.20 1.29 -7.54
CA VAL A 199 2.78 -0.04 -8.01
C VAL A 199 1.63 0.04 -9.01
N VAL A 200 0.62 0.86 -8.71
CA VAL A 200 -0.54 1.05 -9.61
C VAL A 200 -0.10 1.70 -10.92
N SER A 201 0.78 2.69 -10.86
CA SER A 201 1.31 3.34 -12.06
C SER A 201 2.11 2.37 -12.93
N ALA A 202 3.00 1.58 -12.30
CA ALA A 202 3.78 0.57 -12.99
C ALA A 202 2.87 -0.49 -13.63
N SER A 203 1.86 -1.00 -12.91
CA SER A 203 0.97 -2.04 -13.44
C SER A 203 0.19 -1.57 -14.66
N VAL A 204 -0.24 -0.30 -14.70
CA VAL A 204 -0.88 0.29 -15.89
C VAL A 204 0.08 0.35 -17.08
N VAL A 205 1.34 0.75 -16.87
CA VAL A 205 2.34 0.76 -17.95
C VAL A 205 2.61 -0.65 -18.48
N PHE A 206 2.75 -1.63 -17.59
CA PHE A 206 2.98 -3.02 -17.98
C PHE A 206 1.77 -3.63 -18.69
N THR A 207 0.54 -3.32 -18.30
CA THR A 207 -0.65 -3.79 -19.03
C THR A 207 -0.70 -3.22 -20.44
N ILE A 208 -0.32 -1.95 -20.65
CA ILE A 208 -0.19 -1.36 -21.98
C ILE A 208 0.88 -2.09 -22.80
N VAL A 209 2.03 -2.43 -22.21
CA VAL A 209 3.09 -3.20 -22.87
C VAL A 209 2.60 -4.61 -23.24
N VAL A 210 1.91 -5.31 -22.34
CA VAL A 210 1.35 -6.65 -22.60
C VAL A 210 0.32 -6.60 -23.71
N LEU A 211 -0.57 -5.59 -23.71
CA LEU A 211 -1.54 -5.38 -24.79
C LEU A 211 -0.84 -5.11 -26.13
N ASN A 212 0.20 -4.26 -26.13
CA ASN A 212 0.98 -3.99 -27.33
C ASN A 212 1.67 -5.25 -27.88
N LEU A 213 2.22 -6.09 -26.99
CA LEU A 213 2.81 -7.38 -27.36
C LEU A 213 1.77 -8.38 -27.87
N HIS A 214 0.57 -8.41 -27.28
CA HIS A 214 -0.50 -9.32 -27.68
C HIS A 214 -1.04 -9.03 -29.09
N PHE A 215 -1.16 -7.76 -29.46
CA PHE A 215 -1.66 -7.34 -30.77
C PHE A 215 -0.59 -7.25 -31.86
N ARG A 216 0.68 -7.59 -31.56
CA ARG A 216 1.74 -7.61 -32.56
C ARG A 216 1.54 -8.76 -33.54
N SER A 217 1.45 -8.43 -34.82
CA SER A 217 1.26 -9.41 -35.91
C SER A 217 2.50 -9.45 -36.83
N ALA A 218 2.65 -10.57 -37.54
CA ALA A 218 3.83 -10.92 -38.35
C ALA A 218 4.23 -9.84 -39.38
N ASP A 219 3.26 -9.13 -39.95
CA ASP A 219 3.50 -8.09 -40.97
C ASP A 219 4.22 -6.84 -40.44
N SER A 220 4.15 -6.58 -39.13
CA SER A 220 4.63 -5.32 -38.56
C SER A 220 6.04 -5.41 -37.97
N HIS A 221 6.44 -6.58 -37.43
CA HIS A 221 7.70 -6.74 -36.70
C HIS A 221 8.14 -8.20 -36.58
N GLU A 222 9.38 -8.48 -37.00
CA GLU A 222 10.05 -9.74 -36.70
C GLU A 222 10.71 -9.70 -35.31
N MET A 223 10.63 -10.82 -34.59
CA MET A 223 11.17 -10.93 -33.24
C MET A 223 12.68 -11.14 -33.28
N ASN A 224 13.45 -10.23 -32.66
CA ASN A 224 14.90 -10.40 -32.54
C ASN A 224 15.23 -11.76 -31.87
N PRO A 225 16.18 -12.55 -32.40
CA PRO A 225 16.54 -13.86 -31.85
C PRO A 225 16.87 -13.86 -30.36
N VAL A 226 17.42 -12.76 -29.82
CA VAL A 226 17.67 -12.64 -28.38
C VAL A 226 16.35 -12.54 -27.59
N VAL A 227 15.43 -11.69 -28.06
CA VAL A 227 14.11 -11.49 -27.44
C VAL A 227 13.29 -12.77 -27.50
N ARG A 228 13.39 -13.50 -28.61
CA ARG A 228 12.75 -14.81 -28.78
C ARG A 228 13.23 -15.82 -27.73
N ARG A 229 14.54 -15.94 -27.53
CA ARG A 229 15.11 -16.86 -26.53
C ARG A 229 14.67 -16.49 -25.10
N VAL A 230 14.67 -15.20 -24.78
CA VAL A 230 14.25 -14.73 -23.44
C VAL A 230 12.77 -15.01 -23.20
N LEU A 231 11.89 -14.62 -24.12
CA LEU A 231 10.44 -14.69 -23.91
C LEU A 231 9.83 -16.06 -24.14
N LEU A 232 10.40 -16.90 -25.01
CA LEU A 232 9.83 -18.21 -25.38
C LEU A 232 10.55 -19.40 -24.73
N GLU A 233 11.79 -19.24 -24.26
CA GLU A 233 12.56 -20.35 -23.66
C GLU A 233 12.88 -20.09 -22.18
N PHE A 234 13.47 -18.93 -21.85
CA PHE A 234 13.94 -18.64 -20.49
C PHE A 234 12.80 -18.27 -19.51
N LEU A 235 11.97 -17.28 -19.84
CA LEU A 235 10.90 -16.81 -18.96
C LEU A 235 9.84 -17.90 -18.67
N PRO A 236 9.35 -18.67 -19.67
CA PRO A 236 8.41 -19.76 -19.43
C PRO A 236 9.00 -20.88 -18.57
N TRP A 237 10.30 -21.17 -18.73
CA TRP A 237 11.01 -22.11 -17.87
C TRP A 237 11.05 -21.62 -16.42
N LEU A 238 11.39 -20.35 -16.20
CA LEU A 238 11.41 -19.74 -14.87
C LEU A 238 10.02 -19.72 -14.21
N LEU A 239 8.96 -19.51 -15.01
CA LEU A 239 7.58 -19.39 -14.55
C LEU A 239 6.79 -20.72 -14.59
N PHE A 240 7.46 -21.84 -14.86
CA PHE A 240 6.86 -23.18 -15.02
C PHE A 240 5.63 -23.20 -15.96
N MET A 241 5.67 -22.45 -17.05
CA MET A 241 4.62 -22.42 -18.06
C MET A 241 4.89 -23.42 -19.18
N SER A 242 3.92 -24.29 -19.41
CA SER A 242 3.87 -25.14 -20.60
C SER A 242 3.17 -24.42 -21.75
N ARG A 243 3.74 -24.48 -22.95
CA ARG A 243 3.14 -23.89 -24.15
C ARG A 243 1.77 -24.54 -24.45
N PRO A 244 0.67 -23.79 -24.52
CA PRO A 244 -0.63 -24.35 -24.83
C PRO A 244 -0.67 -24.75 -26.32
N GLY A 245 -0.95 -26.02 -26.58
CA GLY A 245 -1.39 -26.53 -27.89
C GLY A 245 -0.33 -26.52 -29.00
N TYR A 246 0.44 -27.60 -29.10
CA TYR A 246 0.93 -28.05 -30.41
C TYR A 246 0.70 -29.56 -30.50
N LYS A 247 -0.46 -29.95 -31.05
CA LYS A 247 -0.62 -31.32 -31.55
C LYS A 247 0.22 -31.38 -32.82
N PHE A 248 1.37 -32.05 -32.77
CA PHE A 248 1.95 -32.60 -33.98
C PHE A 248 0.88 -33.53 -34.57
N VAL A 249 0.08 -33.04 -35.52
CA VAL A 249 -0.34 -33.93 -36.58
C VAL A 249 0.98 -34.29 -37.24
N LYS A 250 1.56 -35.43 -36.84
CA LYS A 250 2.45 -36.15 -37.73
C LYS A 250 1.61 -36.35 -38.97
N ALA A 251 1.76 -35.46 -39.95
CA ALA A 251 1.60 -35.89 -41.31
C ALA A 251 2.51 -37.09 -41.38
N ASN A 252 1.93 -38.28 -41.50
CA ASN A 252 2.61 -39.35 -42.18
C ASN A 252 2.86 -38.77 -43.57
N VAL A 253 3.94 -38.01 -43.70
CA VAL A 253 4.59 -37.82 -44.97
C VAL A 253 4.90 -39.26 -45.34
N ILE A 254 4.05 -39.80 -46.19
CA ILE A 254 4.42 -40.91 -47.05
C ILE A 254 5.66 -40.34 -47.74
N ASP A 255 6.83 -40.64 -47.18
CA ASP A 255 8.12 -40.40 -47.83
C ASP A 255 8.20 -41.40 -48.97
N ASN A 256 7.35 -41.20 -49.97
CA ASN A 256 7.77 -41.46 -51.31
C ASN A 256 8.75 -40.34 -51.57
N THR A 257 10.02 -40.64 -51.31
CA THR A 257 11.13 -39.89 -51.86
C THR A 257 10.87 -39.70 -53.35
N ASP A 258 10.33 -38.55 -53.74
CA ASP A 258 10.47 -38.03 -55.08
C ASP A 258 11.94 -37.65 -55.22
N LYS A 259 12.79 -38.68 -55.35
CA LYS A 259 13.89 -38.57 -56.29
C LYS A 259 13.22 -38.21 -57.60
N MET A 260 13.37 -36.96 -58.04
CA MET A 260 13.03 -36.55 -59.40
C MET A 260 13.41 -37.72 -60.32
N PRO A 261 12.48 -38.26 -61.11
CA PRO A 261 12.78 -39.40 -61.97
C PRO A 261 14.01 -39.02 -62.79
N LYS A 262 15.09 -39.79 -62.63
CA LYS A 262 16.30 -39.62 -63.44
C LYS A 262 15.85 -39.58 -64.89
N LYS A 263 16.20 -38.50 -65.58
CA LYS A 263 15.92 -38.24 -66.99
C LYS A 263 16.06 -39.56 -67.79
N PRO A 264 15.01 -40.06 -68.45
CA PRO A 264 15.12 -41.29 -69.22
C PRO A 264 16.15 -41.06 -70.33
N LYS A 265 17.29 -41.73 -70.24
CA LYS A 265 18.22 -41.88 -71.34
C LYS A 265 17.68 -43.02 -72.20
N ASN A 266 16.78 -42.72 -73.12
CA ASN A 266 16.53 -43.50 -74.33
C ASN A 266 15.81 -42.60 -75.34
N PRO A 267 16.18 -42.61 -76.64
CA PRO A 267 15.45 -41.89 -77.66
C PRO A 267 14.09 -42.57 -77.87
N CYS A 268 13.00 -41.87 -77.54
CA CYS A 268 11.66 -42.31 -77.88
C CYS A 268 11.39 -42.02 -79.37
N ASN A 269 11.14 -43.06 -80.15
CA ASN A 269 10.48 -42.92 -81.45
C ASN A 269 9.01 -42.56 -81.19
N LEU A 270 8.64 -41.29 -81.38
CA LEU A 270 7.26 -40.82 -81.28
C LEU A 270 6.46 -41.20 -82.55
N PRO A 271 5.26 -41.79 -82.44
CA PRO A 271 4.32 -41.81 -83.54
C PRO A 271 3.66 -40.44 -83.71
N SER A 272 3.40 -40.11 -84.97
CA SER A 272 2.85 -38.85 -85.47
C SER A 272 1.42 -38.59 -84.97
N ASN A 273 1.28 -37.89 -83.84
CA ASN A 273 0.14 -37.02 -83.54
C ASN A 273 0.57 -35.92 -82.55
N HIS A 274 1.40 -35.01 -83.05
CA HIS A 274 2.21 -34.07 -82.24
C HIS A 274 1.41 -32.92 -81.60
N ALA A 275 0.22 -32.59 -82.11
CA ALA A 275 -0.51 -31.39 -81.67
C ALA A 275 -1.34 -31.61 -80.38
N GLY A 276 -1.85 -32.82 -80.13
CA GLY A 276 -2.71 -33.10 -78.96
C GLY A 276 -1.93 -33.28 -77.65
N TYR A 277 -0.74 -33.88 -77.71
CA TYR A 277 0.10 -34.13 -76.54
C TYR A 277 0.82 -32.87 -76.03
N GLU A 278 1.24 -31.98 -76.93
CA GLU A 278 1.83 -30.67 -76.55
C GLU A 278 0.82 -29.81 -75.78
N ALA A 279 -0.45 -29.83 -76.19
CA ALA A 279 -1.54 -29.15 -75.48
C ALA A 279 -1.77 -29.75 -74.08
N GLN A 280 -1.73 -31.08 -73.93
CA GLN A 280 -1.83 -31.74 -72.62
C GLN A 280 -0.64 -31.45 -71.70
N ILE A 281 0.59 -31.40 -72.23
CA ILE A 281 1.80 -31.10 -71.45
C ILE A 281 1.79 -29.64 -70.96
N LEU A 282 1.37 -28.71 -71.83
CA LEU A 282 1.23 -27.30 -71.46
C LEU A 282 0.17 -27.08 -70.36
N LEU A 283 -0.97 -27.79 -70.46
CA LEU A 283 -2.00 -27.78 -69.42
C LEU A 283 -1.47 -28.32 -68.08
N LEU A 284 -0.71 -29.42 -68.10
CA LEU A 284 -0.12 -30.01 -66.90
C LEU A 284 0.90 -29.07 -66.22
N HIS A 285 1.75 -28.41 -67.01
CA HIS A 285 2.68 -27.39 -66.51
C HIS A 285 1.95 -26.19 -65.91
N SER A 286 0.83 -25.77 -66.52
CA SER A 286 -0.02 -24.70 -65.98
C SER A 286 -0.60 -25.11 -64.62
N VAL A 287 -1.19 -26.30 -64.50
CA VAL A 287 -1.75 -26.82 -63.25
C VAL A 287 -0.68 -26.95 -62.16
N HIS A 288 0.50 -27.49 -62.48
CA HIS A 288 1.59 -27.61 -61.52
C HIS A 288 2.12 -26.24 -61.05
N THR A 289 2.09 -25.22 -61.91
CA THR A 289 2.49 -23.86 -61.54
C THR A 289 1.47 -23.23 -60.58
N GLU A 290 0.18 -23.39 -60.84
CA GLU A 290 -0.88 -22.92 -59.94
C GLU A 290 -0.87 -23.64 -58.59
N LEU A 291 -0.68 -24.97 -58.58
CA LEU A 291 -0.53 -25.74 -57.34
C LEU A 291 0.68 -25.27 -56.51
N ARG A 292 1.81 -24.96 -57.17
CA ARG A 292 2.98 -24.41 -56.47
C ARG A 292 2.68 -23.06 -55.83
N LYS A 293 1.90 -22.19 -56.49
CA LYS A 293 1.47 -20.91 -55.92
C LYS A 293 0.57 -21.12 -54.70
N VAL A 294 -0.38 -22.06 -54.76
CA VAL A 294 -1.27 -22.38 -53.63
C VAL A 294 -0.49 -22.94 -52.44
N VAL A 295 0.45 -23.86 -52.68
CA VAL A 295 1.32 -24.41 -51.61
C VAL A 295 2.21 -23.32 -51.01
N ALA A 296 2.76 -22.42 -51.84
CA ALA A 296 3.57 -21.31 -51.34
C ALA A 296 2.75 -20.30 -50.52
N PHE A 297 1.51 -20.03 -50.93
CA PHE A 297 0.58 -19.18 -50.18
C PHE A 297 0.20 -19.83 -48.83
N TYR A 298 -0.18 -21.11 -48.85
CA TYR A 298 -0.53 -21.86 -47.63
C TYR A 298 0.64 -21.92 -46.64
N ASN A 299 1.87 -22.21 -47.12
CA ASN A 299 3.05 -22.23 -46.27
C ASN A 299 3.38 -20.85 -45.67
N LYS A 300 3.09 -19.75 -46.39
CA LYS A 300 3.26 -18.40 -45.89
C LYS A 300 2.22 -18.07 -44.81
N GLU A 301 0.96 -18.39 -45.08
CA GLU A 301 -0.14 -18.21 -44.11
C GLU A 301 0.11 -19.01 -42.82
N GLU A 302 0.54 -20.28 -42.93
CA GLU A 302 0.92 -21.10 -41.78
C GLU A 302 2.13 -20.50 -41.01
N HIS A 303 3.08 -19.88 -41.72
CA HIS A 303 4.23 -19.24 -41.08
C HIS A 303 3.82 -17.98 -40.29
N ASP A 304 2.95 -17.16 -40.87
CA ASP A 304 2.45 -15.93 -40.25
C ASP A 304 1.58 -16.25 -39.01
N GLU A 305 0.76 -17.31 -39.08
CA GLU A 305 0.00 -17.84 -37.93
C GLU A 305 0.92 -18.34 -36.80
N ARG A 306 2.02 -19.02 -37.14
CA ARG A 306 3.03 -19.47 -36.15
C ARG A 306 3.66 -18.28 -35.43
N ILE A 307 4.04 -17.23 -36.16
CA ILE A 307 4.63 -16.02 -35.60
C ILE A 307 3.63 -15.31 -34.69
N GLN A 308 2.37 -15.17 -35.10
CA GLN A 308 1.33 -14.57 -34.28
C GLN A 308 1.06 -15.37 -32.99
N THR A 309 1.10 -16.69 -33.08
CA THR A 309 0.96 -17.58 -31.92
C THR A 309 2.15 -17.43 -30.95
N ASP A 310 3.37 -17.29 -31.46
CA ASP A 310 4.57 -17.02 -30.66
C ASP A 310 4.45 -15.66 -29.92
N TRP A 311 3.96 -14.60 -30.56
CA TRP A 311 3.72 -13.29 -29.92
C TRP A 311 2.63 -13.34 -28.84
N ARG A 312 1.52 -14.02 -29.10
CA ARG A 312 0.46 -14.23 -28.10
C ARG A 312 0.96 -15.02 -26.90
N PHE A 313 1.77 -16.06 -27.13
CA PHE A 313 2.39 -16.81 -26.04
C PHE A 313 3.37 -15.95 -25.25
N ALA A 314 4.22 -15.17 -25.92
CA ALA A 314 5.12 -14.22 -25.26
C ALA A 314 4.34 -13.21 -24.39
N ALA A 315 3.22 -12.67 -24.89
CA ALA A 315 2.37 -11.75 -24.13
C ALA A 315 1.78 -12.41 -22.87
N MET A 316 1.24 -13.63 -22.98
CA MET A 316 0.75 -14.40 -21.82
C MET A 316 1.87 -14.68 -20.80
N VAL A 317 3.08 -14.93 -21.29
CA VAL A 317 4.24 -15.22 -20.44
C VAL A 317 4.68 -13.98 -19.67
N VAL A 318 4.76 -12.83 -20.34
CA VAL A 318 5.08 -11.53 -19.72
C VAL A 318 4.02 -11.12 -18.71
N ASP A 319 2.74 -11.30 -19.03
CA ASP A 319 1.63 -11.02 -18.11
C ASP A 319 1.79 -11.77 -16.79
N ARG A 320 2.00 -13.09 -16.84
CA ARG A 320 2.23 -13.90 -15.63
C ARG A 320 3.52 -13.54 -14.89
N ALA A 321 4.58 -13.16 -15.60
CA ALA A 321 5.82 -12.70 -14.99
C ALA A 321 5.57 -11.42 -14.17
N CYS A 322 4.88 -10.45 -14.76
CA CYS A 322 4.51 -9.20 -14.12
C CYS A 322 3.58 -9.43 -12.92
N LEU A 323 2.57 -10.31 -13.05
CA LEU A 323 1.70 -10.67 -11.93
C LEU A 323 2.48 -11.25 -10.75
N LEU A 324 3.42 -12.17 -11.00
CA LEU A 324 4.27 -12.73 -9.95
C LEU A 324 5.21 -11.69 -9.31
N LEU A 325 5.80 -10.80 -10.11
CA LEU A 325 6.61 -9.69 -9.62
C LEU A 325 5.81 -8.75 -8.71
N PHE A 326 4.63 -8.32 -9.16
CA PHE A 326 3.79 -7.39 -8.40
C PHE A 326 3.23 -8.02 -7.13
N THR A 327 2.80 -9.28 -7.18
CA THR A 327 2.31 -9.98 -5.98
C THR A 327 3.40 -10.13 -4.92
N VAL A 328 4.62 -10.51 -5.30
CA VAL A 328 5.76 -10.58 -4.37
C VAL A 328 6.06 -9.21 -3.77
N PHE A 329 6.10 -8.15 -4.60
CA PHE A 329 6.36 -6.80 -4.13
C PHE A 329 5.29 -6.27 -3.17
N ILE A 330 4.01 -6.53 -3.46
CA ILE A 330 2.88 -6.16 -2.60
C ILE A 330 2.97 -6.89 -1.26
N VAL A 331 3.25 -8.20 -1.26
CA VAL A 331 3.40 -8.98 -0.03
C VAL A 331 4.55 -8.44 0.83
N ILE A 332 5.71 -8.17 0.24
CA ILE A 332 6.86 -7.59 0.96
C ILE A 332 6.50 -6.22 1.55
N SER A 333 5.84 -5.37 0.76
CA SER A 333 5.43 -4.03 1.20
C SER A 333 4.46 -4.08 2.37
N ILE A 334 3.45 -4.96 2.31
CA ILE A 334 2.49 -5.16 3.39
C ILE A 334 3.20 -5.66 4.66
N LEU A 335 4.10 -6.63 4.54
CA LEU A 335 4.86 -7.15 5.68
C LEU A 335 5.74 -6.07 6.32
N ALA A 336 6.45 -5.27 5.52
CA ALA A 336 7.27 -4.18 6.01
C ALA A 336 6.43 -3.14 6.76
N ILE A 337 5.24 -2.81 6.24
CA ILE A 337 4.33 -1.86 6.89
C ILE A 337 3.78 -2.43 8.20
N MET A 338 3.34 -3.69 8.21
CA MET A 338 2.86 -4.33 9.43
C MET A 338 3.93 -4.39 10.52
N MET A 339 5.19 -4.66 10.15
CA MET A 339 6.31 -4.67 11.12
C MET A 339 6.67 -3.27 11.62
N SER A 340 6.37 -2.23 10.83
CA SER A 340 6.64 -0.84 11.18
C SER A 340 5.58 -0.21 12.10
N ALA A 341 4.42 -0.85 12.27
CA ALA A 341 3.35 -0.39 13.16
C ALA A 341 3.53 -1.00 14.58
N PRO A 342 4.07 -0.26 15.57
CA PRO A 342 4.32 -0.79 16.91
C PRO A 342 3.04 -1.10 17.71
N HIS A 343 1.85 -0.76 17.19
CA HIS A 343 0.58 -0.89 17.91
C HIS A 343 -0.18 -2.21 17.71
N ILE A 344 0.35 -3.17 16.93
CA ILE A 344 -0.32 -4.48 16.69
C ILE A 344 0.35 -5.63 17.48
N ILE A 345 1.49 -5.39 18.15
CA ILE A 345 2.20 -6.38 18.98
C ILE A 345 2.23 -5.97 20.47
N ALA A 346 1.33 -5.06 20.89
CA ALA A 346 1.14 -4.73 22.31
C ALA A 346 0.00 -5.57 22.92
#